data_AF-A0A7V3XFM1-F1
#
_entry.id   AF-A0A7V3XFM1-F1
#
_cell.length_a   1.000
_cell.length_b   1.000
_cell.length_c   1.000
_cell.angle_alpha   90.00
_cell.angle_beta   90.00
_cell.angle_gamma   90.00
#
_symmetry.space_group_name_H-M   'P 1'
#
loop_
_entity.id
_entity.type
_entity.pdbx_description
1 polymer ?
#
loop_
_entity_poly.entity_id
_entity_poly.type
_entity_poly.pdbx_seq_one_letter_code
_entity_poly.pdbx_strand_id
1 'polypeptide(L)'
;MDLRAVARRKLILSGLALLMVSIFGVYTAHAGNLEPVKTKTHLKVGDPAPDFTLPASMPLDGKDKITLSDFKGKKNVVLSFHVLDWTPT
;
A
#
# COMPACT_ATOMS: atom_id res chain seq x y z
N MET A 1 58.09 3.98 21.66
CA MET A 1 56.69 3.64 21.32
C MET A 1 55.79 4.30 22.35
N ASP A 2 54.97 5.27 21.95
CA ASP A 2 54.25 6.14 22.89
C ASP A 2 52.93 5.50 23.35
N LEU A 3 52.96 4.94 24.55
CA LEU A 3 51.87 4.13 25.11
C LEU A 3 50.60 4.98 25.38
N ARG A 4 50.77 6.29 25.55
CA ARG A 4 49.67 7.24 25.79
C ARG A 4 48.90 7.55 24.49
N ALA A 5 49.57 7.50 23.34
CA ALA A 5 48.94 7.70 22.04
C ALA A 5 48.04 6.51 21.65
N VAL A 6 48.45 5.28 21.97
CA VAL A 6 47.68 4.05 21.68
C VAL A 6 46.41 3.96 22.53
N ALA A 7 46.46 4.35 23.81
CA ALA A 7 45.31 4.34 24.70
C ALA A 7 44.21 5.34 24.24
N ARG A 8 44.61 6.54 23.80
CA ARG A 8 43.67 7.55 23.27
C ARG A 8 43.00 7.11 21.96
N ARG A 9 43.72 6.39 21.10
CA ARG A 9 43.19 5.82 19.85
C ARG A 9 42.20 4.67 20.08
N LYS A 10 42.43 3.82 21.09
CA LYS A 10 41.50 2.74 21.48
C LYS A 10 40.19 3.28 22.08
N LEU A 11 40.26 4.39 22.82
CA LEU A 11 39.09 5.01 23.44
C LEU A 11 38.14 5.63 22.40
N ILE A 12 38.68 6.32 21.38
CA ILE A 12 37.89 6.97 20.30
C ILE A 12 37.18 5.92 19.43
N LEU A 13 37.83 4.78 19.13
CA LEU A 13 37.23 3.69 18.34
C LEU A 13 36.09 2.98 19.10
N SER A 14 36.14 2.91 20.43
CA SER A 14 35.08 2.30 21.26
C SER A 14 33.81 3.15 21.33
N GLY A 15 33.94 4.49 21.36
CA GLY A 15 32.80 5.40 21.38
C GLY A 15 32.00 5.42 20.06
N LEU A 16 32.71 5.32 18.92
CA LEU A 16 32.06 5.26 17.60
C LEU A 16 31.34 3.91 17.37
N ALA A 17 31.91 2.81 17.86
CA ALA A 17 31.26 1.51 17.81
C ALA A 17 29.96 1.46 18.67
N LEU A 18 29.96 2.09 19.85
CA LEU A 18 28.75 2.22 20.69
C LEU A 18 27.67 3.10 20.06
N LEU A 19 28.04 4.16 19.33
CA LEU A 19 27.09 5.02 18.61
C LEU A 19 26.42 4.29 17.43
N MET A 20 27.18 3.44 16.71
CA MET A 20 26.63 2.65 15.61
C MET A 20 25.65 1.56 16.08
N VAL A 21 25.92 0.95 17.24
CA VAL A 21 25.01 -0.05 17.85
C VAL A 21 23.69 0.58 18.31
N SER A 22 23.73 1.80 18.83
CA SER A 22 22.52 2.51 19.29
C SER A 22 21.67 3.04 18.12
N ILE A 23 22.28 3.48 17.03
CA ILE A 23 21.55 3.87 15.81
C ILE A 23 20.91 2.64 15.15
N PHE A 24 21.62 1.51 15.07
CA PHE A 24 21.10 0.27 14.46
C PHE A 24 19.90 -0.33 15.24
N GLY A 25 19.93 -0.28 16.57
CA GLY A 25 18.82 -0.75 17.41
C GLY A 25 17.52 0.06 17.25
N VAL A 26 17.65 1.36 16.95
CA VAL A 26 16.49 2.23 16.65
C VAL A 26 15.92 1.94 15.25
N TYR A 27 16.76 1.61 14.27
CA TYR A 27 16.30 1.24 12.92
C TYR A 27 15.49 -0.07 12.89
N THR A 28 15.86 -1.07 13.70
CA THR A 28 15.13 -2.35 13.74
C THR A 28 13.78 -2.27 14.44
N ALA A 29 13.55 -1.25 15.29
CA ALA A 29 12.31 -1.11 16.06
C ALA A 29 11.19 -0.35 15.33
N HIS A 30 11.50 0.41 14.27
CA HIS A 30 10.52 1.21 13.53
C HIS A 30 9.85 0.46 12.36
N ALA A 31 10.25 -0.78 12.09
CA ALA A 31 9.49 -1.69 11.23
C ALA A 31 8.30 -2.27 12.01
N GLY A 32 7.43 -1.40 12.52
CA GLY A 32 6.18 -1.80 13.15
C GLY A 32 5.32 -2.55 12.15
N ASN A 33 4.76 -3.69 12.60
CA ASN A 33 3.83 -4.53 11.86
C ASN A 33 2.78 -3.70 11.10
N LEU A 34 2.97 -3.57 9.78
CA LEU A 34 1.92 -3.15 8.87
C LEU A 34 0.98 -4.34 8.73
N GLU A 35 0.04 -4.50 9.67
CA GLU A 35 -1.06 -5.41 9.42
C GLU A 35 -1.80 -4.93 8.16
N PRO A 36 -2.07 -5.82 7.19
CA PRO A 36 -2.85 -5.44 6.03
C PRO A 36 -4.18 -4.87 6.52
N VAL A 37 -4.49 -3.63 6.12
CA VAL A 37 -5.77 -3.00 6.44
C VAL A 37 -6.87 -3.93 5.92
N LYS A 38 -7.53 -4.63 6.84
CA LYS A 38 -8.64 -5.51 6.52
C LYS A 38 -9.89 -4.66 6.36
N THR A 39 -10.03 -4.02 5.20
CA THR A 39 -11.23 -3.24 4.88
C THR A 39 -12.39 -4.20 4.65
N LYS A 40 -13.37 -4.19 5.57
CA LYS A 40 -14.65 -4.89 5.35
C LYS A 40 -15.54 -4.02 4.47
N THR A 41 -16.15 -4.60 3.44
CA THR A 41 -17.16 -3.90 2.63
C THR A 41 -18.50 -3.90 3.37
N HIS A 42 -19.29 -2.85 3.21
CA HIS A 42 -20.64 -2.75 3.78
C HIS A 42 -21.74 -3.18 2.79
N LEU A 43 -21.37 -3.88 1.72
CA LEU A 43 -22.31 -4.30 0.69
C LEU A 43 -23.20 -5.43 1.21
N LYS A 44 -24.52 -5.29 1.03
CA LYS A 44 -25.51 -6.32 1.37
C LYS A 44 -26.51 -6.51 0.24
N VAL A 45 -27.01 -7.74 0.09
CA VAL A 45 -28.04 -8.07 -0.91
C VAL A 45 -29.32 -7.31 -0.60
N GLY A 46 -29.98 -6.79 -1.63
CA GLY A 46 -31.22 -6.01 -1.53
C GLY A 46 -30.98 -4.50 -1.37
N ASP A 47 -29.78 -4.08 -0.96
CA ASP A 47 -29.44 -2.66 -0.97
C ASP A 47 -29.24 -2.14 -2.40
N PRO A 48 -29.55 -0.86 -2.63
CA PRO A 48 -29.12 -0.18 -3.85
C PRO A 48 -27.59 -0.30 -4.02
N ALA A 49 -27.15 -0.77 -5.19
CA ALA A 49 -25.74 -0.76 -5.56
C ALA A 49 -25.21 0.69 -5.54
N PRO A 50 -24.02 0.94 -4.94
CA PRO A 50 -23.40 2.27 -4.98
C PRO A 50 -23.17 2.73 -6.42
N ASP A 51 -23.57 3.96 -6.73
CA ASP A 51 -23.39 4.51 -8.07
C ASP A 51 -21.92 4.89 -8.30
N PHE A 52 -21.51 4.85 -9.56
CA PHE A 52 -20.20 5.31 -10.00
C PHE A 52 -20.29 5.84 -11.43
N THR A 53 -19.34 6.71 -11.77
CA THR A 53 -19.07 7.10 -13.16
C THR A 53 -17.59 6.90 -13.42
N LEU A 54 -17.25 6.04 -14.39
CA LEU A 54 -15.87 5.71 -14.73
C LEU A 54 -15.61 5.91 -16.23
N PRO A 55 -14.38 6.23 -16.64
CA PRO A 55 -13.98 6.15 -18.04
C PRO A 55 -14.16 4.72 -18.57
N ALA A 56 -14.65 4.60 -19.79
CA ALA A 56 -14.75 3.33 -20.49
C ALA A 56 -13.47 3.07 -21.29
N SER A 57 -12.95 1.84 -21.26
CA SER A 57 -11.78 1.46 -22.08
C SER A 57 -12.07 1.55 -23.59
N MET A 58 -13.33 1.38 -23.99
CA MET A 58 -13.83 1.67 -25.33
C MET A 58 -15.17 2.39 -25.23
N PRO A 59 -15.50 3.30 -26.17
CA PRO A 59 -16.79 3.97 -26.16
C PRO A 59 -17.94 2.98 -26.27
N LEU A 60 -18.93 3.11 -25.38
CA LEU A 60 -20.19 2.36 -25.46
C LEU A 60 -21.31 3.34 -25.83
N ASP A 61 -22.06 3.02 -26.88
CA ASP A 61 -23.16 3.87 -27.38
C ASP A 61 -22.72 5.33 -27.62
N GLY A 62 -21.48 5.53 -28.08
CA GLY A 62 -20.89 6.85 -28.32
C GLY A 62 -20.45 7.61 -27.06
N LYS A 63 -20.54 7.01 -25.87
CA LYS A 63 -20.08 7.59 -24.60
C LYS A 63 -18.70 7.07 -24.21
N ASP A 64 -17.83 7.97 -23.79
CA ASP A 64 -16.48 7.70 -23.26
C ASP A 64 -16.48 7.40 -21.75
N LYS A 65 -17.63 7.56 -21.08
CA LYS A 65 -17.86 7.28 -19.67
C LYS A 65 -19.08 6.41 -19.47
N ILE A 66 -19.03 5.57 -18.43
CA ILE A 66 -20.10 4.68 -18.01
C ILE A 66 -20.55 5.07 -16.61
N THR A 67 -21.85 5.31 -16.44
CA THR A 67 -22.48 5.51 -15.14
C THR A 67 -23.36 4.30 -14.80
N LEU A 68 -23.26 3.76 -13.58
CA LEU A 68 -24.04 2.56 -13.21
C LEU A 68 -25.55 2.85 -13.21
N SER A 69 -25.96 4.01 -12.70
CA SER A 69 -27.38 4.41 -12.66
C SER A 69 -28.04 4.56 -14.04
N ASP A 70 -27.28 4.73 -15.13
CA ASP A 70 -27.82 4.76 -16.49
C ASP A 70 -28.53 3.45 -16.89
N PHE A 71 -28.18 2.33 -16.25
CA PHE A 71 -28.75 1.00 -16.51
C PHE A 71 -29.94 0.64 -15.62
N LYS A 72 -30.20 1.43 -14.57
CA LYS A 72 -31.25 1.13 -13.58
C LYS A 72 -32.62 1.02 -14.24
N GLY A 73 -33.31 -0.09 -14.01
CA GLY A 73 -34.63 -0.38 -14.59
C GLY A 73 -34.64 -0.71 -16.09
N LYS A 74 -33.47 -0.76 -16.74
CA LYS A 74 -33.35 -1.07 -18.17
C LYS A 74 -32.81 -2.46 -18.43
N LYS A 75 -31.84 -2.92 -17.63
CA LYS A 75 -31.23 -4.26 -17.73
C LYS A 75 -30.56 -4.69 -16.43
N ASN A 76 -30.27 -5.98 -16.33
CA ASN A 76 -29.41 -6.53 -15.29
C ASN A 76 -27.94 -6.18 -15.60
N VAL A 77 -27.15 -5.94 -14.55
CA VAL A 77 -25.73 -5.58 -14.65
C VAL A 77 -24.92 -6.53 -13.77
N VAL A 78 -23.83 -7.07 -14.32
CA VAL A 78 -22.84 -7.87 -13.58
C VAL A 78 -21.54 -7.08 -13.52
N LEU A 79 -21.01 -6.88 -12.30
CA LEU A 79 -19.74 -6.20 -12.08
C LEU A 79 -18.66 -7.24 -11.77
N SER A 80 -17.57 -7.21 -12.53
CA SER A 80 -16.39 -8.05 -12.31
C SER A 80 -15.19 -7.15 -12.09
N PHE A 81 -14.49 -7.34 -10.98
CA PHE A 81 -13.28 -6.60 -10.63
C PHE A 81 -12.09 -7.55 -10.70
N HIS A 82 -11.05 -7.17 -11.44
CA HIS A 82 -9.77 -7.87 -11.51
C HIS A 82 -8.64 -6.91 -11.12
N VAL A 83 -7.50 -7.47 -10.71
CA VAL A 83 -6.41 -6.67 -10.12
C VAL A 83 -5.60 -5.96 -11.21
N LEU A 84 -5.15 -6.72 -12.21
CA LEU A 84 -4.32 -6.23 -13.32
C LEU A 84 -4.65 -7.01 -14.60
N ASP A 85 -4.62 -6.29 -15.73
CA ASP A 85 -4.73 -6.92 -17.04
C ASP A 85 -3.53 -7.86 -17.30
N TRP A 86 -3.76 -8.92 -18.07
CA TRP A 86 -2.71 -9.87 -18.51
C TRP A 86 -1.99 -10.63 -17.38
N THR A 87 -2.65 -10.82 -16.24
CA THR A 87 -2.15 -11.69 -15.15
C THR A 87 -2.74 -13.11 -15.25
N PRO A 88 -1.95 -14.18 -15.03
CA PRO A 88 -2.47 -15.55 -14.97
C PRO A 88 -3.54 -15.69 -13.88
N THR A 89 -4.61 -16.43 -14.19
CA THR A 89 -5.72 -16.75 -13.28
C THR A 89 -5.52 -18.05 -12.53
#